data_AF-A0A484NPF3-F1
#
_entry.id   AF-A0A484NPF3-F1
#
_cell.length_a   1.000
_cell.length_b   1.000
_cell.length_c   1.000
_cell.angle_alpha   90.00
_cell.angle_beta   90.00
_cell.angle_gamma   90.00
#
_symmetry.space_group_name_H-M   'P 1'
#
loop_
_entity.id
_entity.type
_entity.pdbx_description
1 polymer ?
#
loop_
_entity_poly.entity_id
_entity_poly.type
_entity_poly.pdbx_seq_one_letter_code
_entity_poly.pdbx_strand_id
1 'polypeptide(L)'
;MEGALRASAYPPFHFTLSSKGLPIIQFHKPHPQFSAKPFPQSPLRTTHSKNAGFTICTAKSTDISAEPEIPVDFVTEGQTQGERFDWYAEWYPLMPICDLDKRRPQGKRVLGIDLVLWWDRNMGEWKVMDDTCPHRLAPLSEGRIDQWGRLQCVYHGWCFDGSGDCKFIPQAPRDGPPVHTSKRACVAVYPNCVQNGILWFWPNTDPVCKDIFMKKKPPYIPEIDDPSYTKSMIARDLPYGYEVLIENLMDPAHVHYAHHGIMRLPKTPNR
;
A
#
# COMPACT_ATOMS: atom_id res chain seq x y z
N MET A 1 -66.75 6.63 -31.05
CA MET A 1 -66.91 5.18 -31.13
C MET A 1 -65.89 4.56 -30.22
N GLU A 2 -66.39 3.81 -29.24
CA GLU A 2 -65.67 3.13 -28.16
C GLU A 2 -64.67 2.10 -28.65
N GLY A 3 -63.69 1.77 -27.78
CA GLY A 3 -62.84 0.61 -27.98
C GLY A 3 -61.59 0.57 -27.10
N ALA A 4 -61.77 0.57 -25.78
CA ALA A 4 -60.71 0.19 -24.83
C ALA A 4 -60.55 -1.34 -24.82
N LEU A 5 -59.32 -1.87 -24.81
CA LEU A 5 -58.95 -3.24 -24.39
C LEU A 5 -57.41 -3.28 -24.22
N ARG A 6 -56.90 -3.15 -23.00
CA ARG A 6 -56.51 -4.20 -22.02
C ARG A 6 -55.05 -4.66 -22.13
N ALA A 7 -54.25 -4.17 -21.18
CA ALA A 7 -53.00 -4.78 -20.75
C ALA A 7 -53.28 -6.14 -20.07
N SER A 8 -52.46 -7.14 -20.35
CA SER A 8 -52.46 -8.43 -19.65
C SER A 8 -51.19 -8.54 -18.80
N ALA A 9 -51.40 -8.59 -17.49
CA ALA A 9 -50.40 -8.92 -16.49
C ALA A 9 -50.39 -10.45 -16.28
N TYR A 10 -49.20 -11.05 -16.24
CA TYR A 10 -49.02 -12.41 -15.77
C TYR A 10 -48.65 -12.40 -14.26
N PRO A 11 -49.21 -13.32 -13.45
CA PRO A 11 -49.08 -13.32 -12.00
C PRO A 11 -47.76 -13.93 -11.50
N PRO A 12 -47.40 -13.69 -10.22
CA PRO A 12 -46.16 -14.15 -9.61
C PRO A 12 -46.28 -15.61 -9.16
N PHE A 13 -45.21 -16.39 -9.35
CA PHE A 13 -45.10 -17.72 -8.74
C PHE A 13 -44.85 -17.61 -7.23
N HIS A 14 -45.83 -18.02 -6.45
CA HIS A 14 -45.71 -18.35 -5.05
C HIS A 14 -45.11 -19.75 -4.88
N PHE A 15 -44.09 -19.90 -4.04
CA PHE A 15 -43.76 -21.15 -3.38
C PHE A 15 -43.73 -20.91 -1.87
N THR A 16 -44.64 -21.55 -1.15
CA THR A 16 -44.70 -21.56 0.32
C THR A 16 -43.94 -22.75 0.90
N LEU A 17 -42.93 -22.41 1.70
CA LEU A 17 -42.38 -23.01 2.92
C LEU A 17 -42.40 -24.54 3.14
N SER A 18 -41.21 -25.06 3.49
CA SER A 18 -41.09 -25.98 4.64
C SER A 18 -39.87 -25.59 5.47
N SER A 19 -40.14 -25.05 6.66
CA SER A 19 -39.15 -24.68 7.67
C SER A 19 -38.80 -25.90 8.52
N LYS A 20 -37.55 -26.36 8.43
CA LYS A 20 -36.91 -27.07 9.54
C LYS A 20 -35.71 -26.24 9.98
N GLY A 21 -35.87 -25.64 11.16
CA GLY A 21 -34.89 -24.74 11.76
C GLY A 21 -33.60 -25.47 12.12
N LEU A 22 -32.50 -24.77 11.91
CA LEU A 22 -31.21 -25.05 12.51
C LEU A 22 -30.76 -23.79 13.27
N PRO A 23 -30.07 -23.94 14.42
CA PRO A 23 -30.02 -22.92 15.44
C PRO A 23 -29.15 -21.72 15.04
N ILE A 24 -29.67 -20.53 15.29
CA ILE A 24 -28.93 -19.27 15.24
C ILE A 24 -27.95 -19.28 16.41
N ILE A 25 -26.66 -19.48 16.12
CA ILE A 25 -25.59 -19.18 17.06
C ILE A 25 -25.38 -17.66 17.03
N GLN A 26 -25.96 -16.97 18.03
CA GLN A 26 -25.62 -15.58 18.31
C GLN A 26 -24.17 -15.52 18.78
N PHE A 27 -23.27 -15.03 17.92
CA PHE A 27 -21.96 -14.57 18.37
C PHE A 27 -22.14 -13.26 19.13
N HIS A 28 -22.18 -13.33 20.47
CA HIS A 28 -21.91 -12.18 21.31
C HIS A 28 -20.47 -11.73 21.07
N LYS A 29 -20.29 -10.57 20.45
CA LYS A 29 -19.01 -9.86 20.46
C LYS A 29 -18.72 -9.45 21.90
N PRO A 30 -17.61 -9.89 22.52
CA PRO A 30 -17.19 -9.28 23.78
C PRO A 30 -16.76 -7.84 23.49
N HIS A 31 -17.45 -6.88 24.08
CA HIS A 31 -16.97 -5.51 24.22
C HIS A 31 -15.83 -5.53 25.24
N PRO A 32 -14.57 -5.23 24.88
CA PRO A 32 -13.59 -4.87 25.89
C PRO A 32 -13.97 -3.50 26.43
N GLN A 33 -14.52 -3.46 27.65
CA GLN A 33 -14.63 -2.23 28.42
C GLN A 33 -13.21 -1.79 28.81
N PHE A 34 -12.60 -0.94 28.00
CA PHE A 34 -11.43 -0.18 28.42
C PHE A 34 -11.90 0.89 29.41
N SER A 35 -11.84 0.56 30.70
CA SER A 35 -11.87 1.57 31.76
C SER A 35 -10.58 2.38 31.67
N ALA A 36 -10.64 3.53 30.98
CA ALA A 36 -9.59 4.53 31.04
C ALA A 36 -9.47 5.03 32.49
N LYS A 37 -8.49 4.52 33.23
CA LYS A 37 -8.10 5.12 34.51
C LYS A 37 -7.39 6.45 34.18
N PRO A 38 -7.85 7.60 34.69
CA PRO A 38 -7.15 8.85 34.47
C PRO A 38 -5.77 8.81 35.14
N PHE A 39 -4.75 9.27 34.40
CA PHE A 39 -3.42 9.52 34.96
C PHE A 39 -3.52 10.52 36.11
N PRO A 40 -2.81 10.30 37.24
CA PRO A 40 -2.77 11.29 38.31
C PRO A 40 -2.02 12.53 37.83
N GLN A 41 -2.74 13.66 37.72
CA GLN A 41 -2.14 14.98 37.54
C GLN A 41 -1.45 15.37 38.85
N SER A 42 -0.12 15.43 38.85
CA SER A 42 0.64 16.08 39.92
C SER A 42 0.55 17.61 39.76
N PRO A 43 0.35 18.38 40.84
CA PRO A 43 0.27 19.83 40.75
C PRO A 43 1.65 20.43 40.44
N LEU A 44 1.69 21.28 39.41
CA LEU A 44 2.78 22.20 39.12
C LEU A 44 2.97 23.12 40.33
N ARG A 45 4.11 22.98 41.01
CA ARG A 45 4.54 23.88 42.08
C ARG A 45 5.50 24.91 41.50
N THR A 46 5.00 26.12 41.29
CA THR A 46 5.79 27.31 41.03
C THR A 46 6.61 27.66 42.28
N THR A 47 7.93 27.61 42.18
CA THR A 47 8.82 28.20 43.19
C THR A 47 9.70 29.25 42.55
N HIS A 48 9.61 30.45 43.11
CA HIS A 48 10.33 31.66 42.75
C HIS A 48 11.86 31.46 42.71
N SER A 49 12.43 32.08 41.68
CA SER A 49 13.86 32.34 41.45
C SER A 49 14.50 33.10 42.61
N LYS A 50 15.69 32.65 43.04
CA LYS A 50 16.75 33.50 43.59
C LYS A 50 18.11 33.06 43.05
N ASN A 51 18.88 34.08 42.66
CA ASN A 51 20.20 34.07 42.01
C ASN A 51 21.24 33.12 42.64
N ALA A 52 22.00 32.45 41.78
CA ALA A 52 23.40 32.11 42.03
C ALA A 52 24.14 32.06 40.68
N GLY A 53 25.13 32.95 40.52
CA GLY A 53 25.99 33.01 39.35
C GLY A 53 26.96 31.83 39.31
N PHE A 54 27.15 31.24 38.13
CA PHE A 54 28.19 30.26 37.88
C PHE A 54 29.20 30.82 36.87
N THR A 55 30.42 30.97 37.37
CA THR A 55 31.65 31.32 36.66
C THR A 55 32.01 30.23 35.65
N ILE A 56 32.29 30.63 34.41
CA ILE A 56 32.83 29.76 33.37
C ILE A 56 34.31 29.50 33.66
N CYS A 57 34.66 28.25 33.96
CA CYS A 57 36.03 27.82 34.15
C CYS A 57 36.54 27.16 32.86
N THR A 58 37.41 27.86 32.15
CA THR A 58 38.15 27.38 30.97
C THR A 58 39.31 26.50 31.44
N ALA A 59 39.26 25.19 31.17
CA ALA A 59 40.38 24.29 31.43
C ALA A 59 41.32 24.23 30.21
N LYS A 60 42.59 24.58 30.43
CA LYS A 60 43.68 24.43 29.45
C LYS A 60 44.08 22.95 29.32
N SER A 61 44.16 22.49 28.07
CA SER A 61 44.73 21.20 27.70
C SER A 61 46.23 21.16 28.02
N THR A 62 46.69 20.05 28.59
CA THR A 62 48.12 19.75 28.79
C THR A 62 48.46 18.55 27.92
N ASP A 63 49.52 18.68 27.14
CA ASP A 63 50.04 17.67 26.23
C ASP A 63 50.39 16.37 26.96
N ILE A 64 50.02 15.23 26.36
CA ILE A 64 50.65 13.94 26.65
C ILE A 64 50.85 13.14 25.37
N SER A 65 52.11 12.72 25.26
CA SER A 65 52.85 11.87 24.33
C SER A 65 52.10 10.90 23.42
N ALA A 66 52.65 10.83 22.20
CA ALA A 66 52.32 9.95 21.10
C ALA A 66 52.38 8.45 21.45
N GLU A 67 51.28 7.76 21.17
CA GLU A 67 51.24 6.33 20.85
C GLU A 67 51.24 6.16 19.32
N PRO A 68 51.81 5.05 18.79
CA PRO A 68 51.95 4.88 17.35
C PRO A 68 50.57 4.65 16.71
N GLU A 69 50.20 5.51 15.78
CA GLU A 69 49.04 5.34 14.91
C GLU A 69 49.21 4.03 14.13
N ILE A 70 48.41 3.02 14.50
CA ILE A 70 48.12 1.91 13.59
C ILE A 70 47.37 2.56 12.41
N PRO A 71 47.88 2.49 11.18
CA PRO A 71 47.11 2.97 10.04
C PRO A 71 45.85 2.12 9.98
N VAL A 72 44.73 2.71 10.38
CA VAL A 72 43.43 2.21 9.96
C VAL A 72 43.41 2.53 8.49
N ASP A 73 43.86 1.58 7.68
CA ASP A 73 43.57 1.55 6.26
C ASP A 73 42.04 1.58 6.18
N PHE A 74 41.48 2.78 6.06
CA PHE A 74 40.20 2.94 5.41
C PHE A 74 40.45 2.32 4.04
N VAL A 75 40.03 1.07 3.89
CA VAL A 75 39.72 0.52 2.60
C VAL A 75 38.62 1.43 2.09
N THR A 76 39.02 2.51 1.43
CA THR A 76 38.27 3.04 0.31
C THR A 76 38.14 1.85 -0.61
N GLU A 77 37.07 1.07 -0.39
CA GLU A 77 36.52 0.24 -1.43
C GLU A 77 36.46 1.17 -2.62
N GLY A 78 37.35 0.94 -3.57
CA GLY A 78 37.34 1.64 -4.82
C GLY A 78 35.91 1.51 -5.29
N GLN A 79 35.19 2.62 -5.31
CA GLN A 79 34.00 2.76 -6.11
C GLN A 79 34.50 2.58 -7.54
N THR A 80 34.66 1.32 -7.95
CA THR A 80 34.32 0.94 -9.30
C THR A 80 33.00 1.66 -9.55
N GLN A 81 32.90 2.38 -10.66
CA GLN A 81 31.63 2.91 -11.15
C GLN A 81 30.74 1.72 -11.54
N GLY A 82 30.46 0.84 -10.57
CA GLY A 82 29.42 -0.15 -10.62
C GLY A 82 28.12 0.61 -10.75
N GLU A 83 27.31 0.14 -11.69
CA GLU A 83 26.05 0.75 -12.04
C GLU A 83 25.25 1.02 -10.76
N ARG A 84 24.93 2.30 -10.54
CA ARG A 84 24.06 2.71 -9.43
C ARG A 84 22.71 2.00 -9.63
N PHE A 85 22.23 1.33 -8.60
CA PHE A 85 20.93 0.66 -8.64
C PHE A 85 19.83 1.65 -9.03
N ASP A 86 19.10 1.32 -10.10
CA ASP A 86 17.97 2.11 -10.56
C ASP A 86 16.68 1.63 -9.88
N TRP A 87 16.31 2.35 -8.82
CA TRP A 87 15.09 2.11 -8.05
C TRP A 87 13.82 2.13 -8.90
N TYR A 88 13.83 2.82 -10.04
CA TYR A 88 12.66 2.93 -10.92
C TYR A 88 12.64 1.90 -12.05
N ALA A 89 13.63 1.01 -12.10
CA ALA A 89 13.76 -0.06 -13.10
C ALA A 89 13.66 -1.47 -12.47
N GLU A 90 12.77 -1.62 -11.49
CA GLU A 90 12.54 -2.87 -10.76
C GLU A 90 11.04 -3.14 -10.51
N TRP A 91 10.71 -4.40 -10.27
CA TRP A 91 9.36 -4.82 -9.87
C TRP A 91 9.19 -4.74 -8.36
N TYR A 92 8.13 -4.06 -7.91
CA TYR A 92 7.79 -3.96 -6.49
C TYR A 92 6.43 -4.61 -6.20
N PRO A 93 6.32 -5.39 -5.11
CA PRO A 93 5.06 -5.95 -4.68
C PRO A 93 4.22 -4.84 -4.04
N LEU A 94 2.96 -4.70 -4.47
CA LEU A 94 2.02 -3.74 -3.88
C LEU A 94 1.22 -4.37 -2.76
N MET A 95 0.43 -5.39 -3.08
CA MET A 95 -0.53 -6.02 -2.17
C MET A 95 -0.83 -7.46 -2.61
N PRO A 96 -1.10 -8.38 -1.66
CA PRO A 96 -1.76 -9.64 -1.97
C PRO A 96 -3.14 -9.39 -2.58
N ILE A 97 -3.49 -10.10 -3.66
CA ILE A 97 -4.79 -9.90 -4.34
C ILE A 97 -5.98 -10.30 -3.46
N CYS A 98 -5.77 -11.14 -2.44
CA CYS A 98 -6.78 -11.52 -1.47
C CYS A 98 -7.16 -10.39 -0.51
N ASP A 99 -6.29 -9.39 -0.35
CA ASP A 99 -6.51 -8.24 0.52
C ASP A 99 -7.14 -7.05 -0.24
N LEU A 100 -7.23 -7.15 -1.58
CA LEU A 100 -7.81 -6.12 -2.44
C LEU A 100 -9.32 -6.38 -2.68
N ASP A 101 -10.11 -5.31 -2.71
CA ASP A 101 -11.55 -5.38 -2.98
C ASP A 101 -11.87 -4.87 -4.38
N LYS A 102 -12.26 -5.77 -5.28
CA LYS A 102 -12.60 -5.45 -6.68
C LYS A 102 -13.77 -4.45 -6.85
N ARG A 103 -14.48 -4.11 -5.79
CA ARG A 103 -15.65 -3.21 -5.85
C ARG A 103 -15.30 -1.73 -5.67
N ARG A 104 -14.12 -1.42 -5.14
CA ARG A 104 -13.69 -0.05 -4.85
C ARG A 104 -12.21 0.15 -5.20
N PRO A 105 -11.80 1.37 -5.57
CA PRO A 105 -10.37 1.67 -5.67
C PRO A 105 -9.72 1.66 -4.27
N GLN A 106 -8.41 1.45 -4.20
CA GLN A 106 -7.59 1.52 -2.99
C GLN A 106 -6.36 2.39 -3.25
N GLY A 107 -5.97 3.20 -2.28
CA GLY A 107 -4.74 4.00 -2.33
C GLY A 107 -3.56 3.24 -1.74
N LYS A 108 -2.37 3.39 -2.33
CA LYS A 108 -1.11 2.88 -1.77
C LYS A 108 0.03 3.81 -2.16
N ARG A 109 1.02 3.96 -1.28
CA ARG A 109 2.24 4.72 -1.59
C ARG A 109 3.46 3.81 -1.57
N VAL A 110 4.24 3.81 -2.65
CA VAL A 110 5.49 3.06 -2.78
C VAL A 110 6.54 3.93 -3.44
N LEU A 111 7.76 3.98 -2.88
CA LEU A 111 8.84 4.88 -3.34
C LEU A 111 8.43 6.37 -3.41
N GLY A 112 7.49 6.79 -2.56
CA GLY A 112 6.96 8.16 -2.59
C GLY A 112 5.93 8.43 -3.70
N ILE A 113 5.61 7.43 -4.52
CA ILE A 113 4.58 7.52 -5.57
C ILE A 113 3.23 7.14 -4.98
N ASP A 114 2.25 8.03 -5.06
CA ASP A 114 0.86 7.77 -4.67
C ASP A 114 0.12 7.05 -5.81
N LEU A 115 -0.39 5.86 -5.54
CA LEU A 115 -0.97 4.93 -6.51
C LEU A 115 -2.42 4.60 -6.16
N VAL A 116 -3.26 4.55 -7.19
CA VAL A 116 -4.59 3.95 -7.10
C VAL A 116 -4.57 2.55 -7.70
N LEU A 117 -4.92 1.56 -6.89
CA LEU A 117 -5.17 0.18 -7.29
C LEU A 117 -6.67 0.01 -7.50
N TRP A 118 -7.10 -0.51 -8.64
CA TRP A 118 -8.51 -0.75 -8.89
C TRP A 118 -8.74 -1.85 -9.93
N TRP A 119 -9.93 -2.42 -9.91
CA TRP A 119 -10.32 -3.50 -10.82
C TRP A 119 -11.03 -2.92 -12.05
N ASP A 120 -10.39 -2.99 -13.21
CA ASP A 120 -11.02 -2.64 -14.48
C ASP A 120 -11.99 -3.77 -14.87
N ARG A 121 -13.29 -3.50 -14.72
CA ARG A 121 -14.34 -4.50 -15.02
C ARG A 121 -14.45 -4.81 -16.50
N ASN A 122 -14.04 -3.88 -17.37
CA ASN A 122 -14.16 -4.05 -18.81
C ASN A 122 -13.05 -4.98 -19.33
N MET A 123 -11.86 -4.89 -18.74
CA MET A 123 -10.72 -5.73 -19.11
C MET A 123 -10.59 -6.98 -18.23
N GLY A 124 -11.22 -7.00 -17.06
CA GLY A 124 -11.13 -8.12 -16.13
C GLY A 124 -9.75 -8.25 -15.47
N GLU A 125 -9.10 -7.12 -15.18
CA GLU A 125 -7.75 -7.07 -14.65
C GLU A 125 -7.55 -5.95 -13.62
N TRP A 126 -6.54 -6.11 -12.77
CA TRP A 126 -6.11 -5.03 -11.88
C TRP A 126 -5.37 -3.96 -12.67
N LYS A 127 -5.51 -2.71 -12.23
CA LYS A 127 -4.81 -1.55 -12.77
C LYS A 127 -4.18 -0.74 -11.66
N VAL A 128 -3.01 -0.20 -11.98
CA VAL A 128 -2.21 0.65 -11.11
C VAL A 128 -1.95 1.95 -11.84
N MET A 129 -2.40 3.06 -11.26
CA MET A 129 -2.35 4.39 -11.89
C MET A 129 -1.92 5.43 -10.85
N ASP A 130 -1.58 6.63 -11.29
CA ASP A 130 -1.39 7.76 -10.35
C ASP A 130 -2.66 7.99 -9.54
N ASP A 131 -2.52 8.15 -8.22
CA ASP A 131 -3.64 8.49 -7.34
C ASP A 131 -3.98 9.99 -7.37
N THR A 132 -4.09 10.57 -8.56
CA THR A 132 -4.25 12.00 -8.74
C THR A 132 -5.07 12.30 -9.97
N CYS A 133 -6.27 12.86 -9.76
CA CYS A 133 -7.13 13.29 -10.86
C CYS A 133 -6.52 14.51 -11.58
N PRO A 134 -6.31 14.47 -12.91
CA PRO A 134 -5.66 15.56 -13.66
C PRO A 134 -6.47 16.86 -13.67
N HIS A 135 -7.74 16.82 -13.26
CA HIS A 135 -8.58 18.00 -13.18
C HIS A 135 -8.18 18.93 -12.01
N ARG A 136 -8.17 18.41 -10.78
CA ARG A 136 -7.95 19.18 -9.53
C ARG A 136 -7.19 18.40 -8.46
N LEU A 137 -6.43 17.40 -8.87
CA LEU A 137 -5.52 16.61 -8.03
C LEU A 137 -6.20 15.84 -6.89
N ALA A 138 -7.52 15.64 -6.95
CA ALA A 138 -8.22 14.81 -5.99
C ALA A 138 -7.74 13.35 -6.10
N PRO A 139 -7.54 12.65 -4.98
CA PRO A 139 -7.18 11.24 -4.99
C PRO A 139 -8.28 10.42 -5.68
N LEU A 140 -7.87 9.58 -6.62
CA LEU A 140 -8.75 8.68 -7.35
C LEU A 140 -9.14 7.46 -6.51
N SER A 141 -8.31 7.10 -5.53
CA SER A 141 -8.54 6.08 -4.52
C SER A 141 -9.75 6.36 -3.62
N GLU A 142 -10.10 7.63 -3.44
CA GLU A 142 -11.32 8.05 -2.75
C GLU A 142 -12.56 8.03 -3.67
N GLY A 143 -12.37 7.65 -4.93
CA GLY A 143 -13.40 7.52 -5.95
C GLY A 143 -14.21 6.22 -5.85
N ARG A 144 -14.76 5.81 -7.00
CA ARG A 144 -15.56 4.58 -7.12
C ARG A 144 -15.40 3.96 -8.50
N ILE A 145 -15.78 2.70 -8.63
CA ILE A 145 -15.99 2.07 -9.93
C ILE A 145 -17.43 2.37 -10.35
N ASP A 146 -17.61 3.08 -11.46
CA ASP A 146 -18.93 3.45 -11.96
C ASP A 146 -19.70 2.25 -12.56
N GLN A 147 -20.97 2.47 -12.92
CA GLN A 147 -21.82 1.42 -13.49
C GLN A 147 -21.34 0.91 -14.86
N TRP A 148 -20.45 1.64 -15.53
CA TRP A 148 -19.81 1.25 -16.79
C TRP A 148 -18.42 0.64 -16.58
N GLY A 149 -18.05 0.35 -15.33
CA GLY A 149 -16.79 -0.31 -15.00
C GLY A 149 -15.56 0.59 -15.05
N ARG A 150 -15.72 1.92 -15.05
CA ARG A 150 -14.62 2.89 -15.11
C ARG A 150 -14.26 3.42 -13.73
N LEU A 151 -13.02 3.87 -13.57
CA LEU A 151 -12.60 4.57 -12.36
C LEU A 151 -13.15 5.99 -12.38
N GLN A 152 -14.03 6.32 -11.44
CA GLN A 152 -14.69 7.62 -11.34
C GLN A 152 -14.16 8.42 -10.15
N CYS A 153 -13.60 9.59 -10.43
CA CYS A 153 -13.12 10.53 -9.43
C CYS A 153 -14.25 11.01 -8.51
N VAL A 154 -14.00 11.04 -7.20
CA VAL A 154 -14.97 11.50 -6.19
C VAL A 154 -15.38 12.96 -6.36
N TYR A 155 -14.47 13.80 -6.86
CA TYR A 155 -14.66 15.24 -6.80
C TYR A 155 -15.68 15.75 -7.85
N HIS A 156 -15.38 15.55 -9.13
CA HIS A 156 -16.22 16.03 -10.23
C HIS A 156 -16.73 14.90 -11.14
N GLY A 157 -16.49 13.64 -10.77
CA GLY A 157 -17.04 12.50 -11.50
C GLY A 157 -16.38 12.20 -12.85
N TRP A 158 -15.18 12.74 -13.11
CA TRP A 158 -14.38 12.35 -14.29
C TRP A 158 -14.10 10.85 -14.25
N CYS A 159 -14.30 10.16 -15.38
CA CYS A 159 -14.16 8.71 -15.47
C CYS A 159 -13.01 8.33 -16.39
N PHE A 160 -12.19 7.39 -15.94
CA PHE A 160 -11.00 6.88 -16.62
C PHE A 160 -11.11 5.38 -16.88
N ASP A 161 -10.55 4.90 -17.99
CA ASP A 161 -10.38 3.46 -18.23
C ASP A 161 -9.04 2.94 -17.68
N GLY A 162 -8.80 1.64 -17.80
CA GLY A 162 -7.53 1.02 -17.38
C GLY A 162 -6.30 1.40 -18.21
N SER A 163 -6.47 2.15 -19.30
CA SER A 163 -5.36 2.76 -20.05
C SER A 163 -5.07 4.19 -19.58
N GLY A 164 -5.82 4.68 -18.58
CA GLY A 164 -5.68 6.03 -18.04
C GLY A 164 -6.36 7.11 -18.87
N ASP A 165 -7.05 6.73 -19.96
CA ASP A 165 -7.74 7.70 -20.80
C ASP A 165 -9.01 8.18 -20.13
N CYS A 166 -9.22 9.50 -20.13
CA CYS A 166 -10.49 10.07 -19.71
C CYS A 166 -11.58 9.72 -20.73
N LYS A 167 -12.57 8.93 -20.30
CA LYS A 167 -13.70 8.51 -21.15
C LYS A 167 -14.93 9.37 -20.97
N PHE A 168 -15.06 10.06 -19.83
CA PHE A 168 -16.25 10.85 -19.56
C PHE A 168 -15.98 11.97 -18.57
N ILE A 169 -16.46 13.17 -18.93
CA ILE A 169 -16.44 14.37 -18.10
C ILE A 169 -17.90 14.81 -17.97
N PRO A 170 -18.54 14.67 -16.79
CA PRO A 170 -19.96 14.98 -16.64
C PRO A 170 -20.32 16.42 -17.00
N GLN A 171 -19.37 17.35 -16.83
CA GLN A 171 -19.56 18.79 -17.05
C GLN A 171 -19.26 19.22 -18.49
N ALA A 172 -18.72 18.33 -19.35
CA ALA A 172 -18.43 18.67 -20.73
C ALA A 172 -19.73 18.66 -21.55
N PRO A 173 -20.04 19.73 -22.31
CA PRO A 173 -21.22 19.75 -23.16
C PRO A 173 -21.11 18.69 -24.27
N ARG A 174 -22.22 18.03 -24.59
CA ARG A 174 -22.26 16.95 -25.59
C ARG A 174 -21.80 17.41 -26.97
N ASP A 175 -22.16 18.62 -27.35
CA ASP A 175 -21.82 19.23 -28.65
C ASP A 175 -20.58 20.13 -28.58
N GLY A 176 -19.85 20.09 -27.45
CA GLY A 176 -18.62 20.85 -27.29
C GLY A 176 -17.39 20.15 -27.84
N PRO A 177 -16.21 20.81 -27.77
CA PRO A 177 -14.94 20.18 -28.06
C PRO A 177 -14.77 18.90 -27.21
N PRO A 178 -14.17 17.82 -27.76
CA PRO A 178 -14.01 16.57 -27.05
C PRO A 178 -12.88 16.66 -26.01
N VAL A 179 -13.04 17.46 -24.95
CA VAL A 179 -11.99 17.74 -23.96
C VAL A 179 -11.43 16.47 -23.30
N HIS A 180 -12.25 15.43 -23.19
CA HIS A 180 -11.87 14.13 -22.64
C HIS A 180 -10.78 13.41 -23.47
N THR A 181 -10.59 13.73 -24.75
CA THR A 181 -9.53 13.14 -25.60
C THR A 181 -8.17 13.83 -25.45
N SER A 182 -8.10 14.93 -24.70
CA SER A 182 -6.86 15.63 -24.42
C SER A 182 -5.91 14.75 -23.61
N LYS A 183 -4.63 14.72 -23.98
CA LYS A 183 -3.59 14.04 -23.18
C LYS A 183 -3.44 14.61 -21.77
N ARG A 184 -3.81 15.88 -21.56
CA ARG A 184 -3.85 16.50 -20.23
C ARG A 184 -5.01 16.02 -19.36
N ALA A 185 -5.98 15.32 -19.96
CA ALA A 185 -7.07 14.68 -19.24
C ALA A 185 -6.75 13.23 -18.89
N CYS A 186 -5.64 12.64 -19.37
CA CYS A 186 -5.26 11.28 -19.03
C CYS A 186 -4.54 11.22 -17.67
N VAL A 187 -4.61 10.05 -17.05
CA VAL A 187 -3.88 9.69 -15.82
C VAL A 187 -2.74 8.74 -16.20
N ALA A 188 -1.58 8.85 -15.56
CA ALA A 188 -0.47 7.94 -15.85
C ALA A 188 -0.80 6.52 -15.35
N VAL A 189 -0.37 5.52 -16.11
CA VAL A 189 -0.60 4.10 -15.83
C VAL A 189 0.75 3.40 -15.71
N TYR A 190 0.93 2.63 -14.65
CA TYR A 190 2.15 1.88 -14.40
C TYR A 190 2.01 0.47 -14.99
N PRO A 191 3.05 -0.08 -15.63
CA PRO A 191 3.09 -1.50 -15.95
C PRO A 191 2.87 -2.31 -14.67
N ASN A 192 1.92 -3.23 -14.71
CA ASN A 192 1.53 -4.02 -13.56
C ASN A 192 1.13 -5.42 -13.99
N CYS A 193 1.25 -6.39 -13.07
CA CYS A 193 0.84 -7.76 -13.31
C CYS A 193 0.48 -8.46 -11.99
N VAL A 194 -0.28 -9.55 -12.11
CA VAL A 194 -0.52 -10.45 -10.98
C VAL A 194 0.37 -11.68 -11.16
N GLN A 195 1.23 -11.95 -10.18
CA GLN A 195 2.10 -13.12 -10.15
C GLN A 195 2.17 -13.65 -8.71
N ASN A 196 2.10 -14.98 -8.55
CA ASN A 196 2.12 -15.65 -7.24
C ASN A 196 1.09 -15.06 -6.26
N GLY A 197 -0.10 -14.67 -6.72
CA GLY A 197 -1.15 -14.06 -5.88
C GLY A 197 -0.87 -12.64 -5.39
N ILE A 198 0.16 -11.97 -5.91
CA ILE A 198 0.56 -10.62 -5.55
C ILE A 198 0.34 -9.70 -6.75
N LEU A 199 -0.17 -8.49 -6.52
CA LEU A 199 -0.17 -7.42 -7.51
C LEU A 199 1.17 -6.70 -7.47
N TRP A 200 1.88 -6.72 -8.60
CA TRP A 200 3.18 -6.09 -8.80
C TRP A 200 3.04 -4.86 -9.69
N PHE A 201 3.92 -3.87 -9.50
CA PHE A 201 4.06 -2.77 -10.43
C PHE A 201 5.52 -2.42 -10.71
N TRP A 202 5.71 -1.79 -11.86
CA TRP A 202 6.95 -1.18 -12.28
C TRP A 202 6.82 0.35 -12.15
N PRO A 203 7.61 1.03 -11.32
CA PRO A 203 7.46 2.45 -10.97
C PRO A 203 7.97 3.40 -12.07
N ASN A 204 7.69 3.10 -13.34
CA ASN A 204 8.06 3.93 -14.48
C ASN A 204 6.97 3.86 -15.56
N THR A 205 6.45 5.01 -15.96
CA THR A 205 5.35 5.17 -16.92
C THR A 205 5.84 5.51 -18.32
N ASP A 206 7.15 5.51 -18.57
CA ASP A 206 7.72 5.73 -19.90
C ASP A 206 7.12 4.68 -20.87
N PRO A 207 6.66 5.10 -22.07
CA PRO A 207 6.16 4.19 -23.08
C PRO A 207 7.09 3.00 -23.39
N VAL A 208 8.42 3.16 -23.26
CA VAL A 208 9.41 2.09 -23.46
C VAL A 208 9.28 0.96 -22.43
N CYS A 209 8.72 1.26 -21.26
CA CYS A 209 8.46 0.31 -20.18
C CYS A 209 7.10 -0.39 -20.31
N LYS A 210 6.24 -0.05 -21.29
CA LYS A 210 4.91 -0.66 -21.43
C LYS A 210 4.95 -2.19 -21.51
N ASP A 211 5.93 -2.73 -22.23
CA ASP A 211 6.12 -4.17 -22.41
C ASP A 211 7.20 -4.74 -21.48
N ILE A 212 7.49 -4.08 -20.35
CA ILE A 212 8.57 -4.48 -19.45
C ILE A 212 8.40 -5.91 -18.93
N PHE A 213 7.16 -6.38 -18.73
CA PHE A 213 6.87 -7.75 -18.32
C PHE A 213 7.44 -8.82 -19.28
N MET A 214 7.57 -8.51 -20.58
CA MET A 214 8.17 -9.42 -21.56
C MET A 214 9.69 -9.48 -21.46
N LYS A 215 10.32 -8.39 -20.99
CA LYS A 215 11.78 -8.27 -20.87
C LYS A 215 12.27 -8.72 -19.50
N LYS A 216 11.54 -8.37 -18.44
CA LYS A 216 11.86 -8.64 -17.04
C LYS A 216 10.56 -8.91 -16.30
N LYS A 217 10.47 -10.10 -15.69
CA LYS A 217 9.33 -10.49 -14.86
C LYS A 217 9.65 -10.23 -13.38
N PRO A 218 8.62 -10.07 -12.52
CA PRO A 218 8.85 -10.11 -11.07
C PRO A 218 9.49 -11.46 -10.66
N PRO A 219 10.16 -11.52 -9.50
CA PRO A 219 10.64 -12.77 -8.94
C PRO A 219 9.51 -13.82 -8.85
N TYR A 220 9.77 -15.03 -9.35
CA TYR A 220 8.81 -16.13 -9.35
C TYR A 220 9.21 -17.20 -8.34
N ILE A 221 8.28 -17.59 -7.48
CA ILE A 221 8.48 -18.61 -6.45
C ILE A 221 7.49 -19.76 -6.73
N PRO A 222 7.94 -20.89 -7.33
CA PRO A 222 7.06 -21.99 -7.74
C PRO A 222 6.19 -22.55 -6.60
N GLU A 223 6.74 -22.61 -5.39
CA GLU A 223 6.09 -23.17 -4.20
C GLU A 223 4.85 -22.37 -3.77
N ILE A 224 4.74 -21.09 -4.17
CA ILE A 224 3.54 -20.28 -3.90
C ILE A 224 2.36 -20.74 -4.77
N ASP A 225 2.59 -21.26 -5.96
CA ASP A 225 1.53 -21.71 -6.87
C ASP A 225 1.29 -23.22 -6.81
N ASP A 226 2.16 -23.96 -6.11
CA ASP A 226 1.99 -25.39 -5.86
C ASP A 226 0.92 -25.65 -4.79
N PRO A 227 -0.19 -26.34 -5.12
CA PRO A 227 -1.27 -26.64 -4.17
C PRO A 227 -0.87 -27.61 -3.06
N SER A 228 0.27 -28.30 -3.16
CA SER A 228 0.81 -29.13 -2.07
C SER A 228 1.38 -28.31 -0.91
N TYR A 229 1.63 -27.02 -1.12
CA TYR A 229 2.08 -26.08 -0.09
C TYR A 229 0.92 -25.26 0.48
N THR A 230 1.05 -24.87 1.75
CA THR A 230 0.20 -23.84 2.36
C THR A 230 0.90 -22.51 2.29
N LYS A 231 0.20 -21.49 1.78
CA LYS A 231 0.70 -20.10 1.74
C LYS A 231 -0.12 -19.19 2.65
N SER A 232 0.58 -18.26 3.29
CA SER A 232 -0.02 -17.13 4.02
C SER A 232 0.68 -15.86 3.57
N MET A 233 -0.10 -14.86 3.15
CA MET A 233 0.41 -13.56 2.74
C MET A 233 -0.12 -12.50 3.70
N ILE A 234 0.74 -11.57 4.08
CA ILE A 234 0.40 -10.45 4.95
C ILE A 234 1.09 -9.21 4.42
N ALA A 235 0.35 -8.11 4.30
CA ALA A 235 0.91 -6.78 4.09
C ALA A 235 0.78 -5.94 5.37
N ARG A 236 1.86 -5.25 5.74
CA ARG A 236 1.93 -4.33 6.88
C ARG A 236 2.75 -3.11 6.51
N ASP A 237 2.23 -1.94 6.88
CA ASP A 237 2.99 -0.70 6.83
C ASP A 237 3.64 -0.49 8.19
N LEU A 238 4.96 -0.31 8.17
CA LEU A 238 5.79 -0.15 9.36
C LEU A 238 6.39 1.26 9.35
N PRO A 239 6.42 1.98 10.49
CA PRO A 239 6.83 3.38 10.54
C PRO A 239 8.36 3.56 10.58
N TYR A 240 9.08 2.85 9.70
CA TYR A 240 10.53 2.93 9.56
C TYR A 240 10.97 2.53 8.14
N GLY A 241 12.22 2.88 7.79
CA GLY A 241 12.80 2.60 6.47
C GLY A 241 12.91 1.10 6.17
N TYR A 242 12.89 0.76 4.88
CA TYR A 242 12.97 -0.64 4.44
C TYR A 242 14.34 -1.25 4.82
N GLU A 243 15.39 -0.43 4.80
CA GLU A 243 16.76 -0.81 5.15
C GLU A 243 16.85 -1.35 6.57
N VAL A 244 16.15 -0.74 7.53
CA VAL A 244 16.12 -1.20 8.92
C VAL A 244 15.43 -2.57 9.03
N LEU A 245 14.36 -2.78 8.27
CA LEU A 245 13.67 -4.07 8.24
C LEU A 245 14.55 -5.16 7.64
N ILE A 246 15.22 -4.86 6.52
CA ILE A 246 16.08 -5.82 5.83
C ILE A 246 17.30 -6.16 6.69
N GLU A 247 17.95 -5.17 7.30
CA GLU A 247 19.05 -5.38 8.24
C GLU A 247 18.61 -6.27 9.40
N ASN A 248 17.47 -5.96 10.03
CA ASN A 248 16.93 -6.78 11.11
C ASN A 248 16.61 -8.21 10.66
N LEU A 249 16.01 -8.39 9.48
CA LEU A 249 15.66 -9.72 8.96
C LEU A 249 16.89 -10.57 8.68
N MET A 250 17.99 -9.96 8.23
CA MET A 250 19.23 -10.64 7.88
C MET A 250 20.15 -10.89 9.08
N ASP A 251 19.97 -10.18 10.21
CA ASP A 251 20.79 -10.35 11.41
C ASP A 251 20.41 -11.62 12.19
N PRO A 252 21.26 -12.67 12.25
CA PRO A 252 20.96 -13.87 13.04
C PRO A 252 20.97 -13.61 14.56
N ALA A 253 21.63 -12.55 15.04
CA ALA A 253 21.78 -12.29 16.47
C ALA A 253 20.45 -11.93 17.14
N HIS A 254 19.53 -11.25 16.44
CA HIS A 254 18.22 -10.90 17.00
C HIS A 254 17.34 -12.14 17.26
N VAL A 255 17.56 -13.25 16.55
CA VAL A 255 16.69 -14.44 16.57
C VAL A 255 16.54 -15.01 17.98
N HIS A 256 17.64 -15.20 18.71
CA HIS A 256 17.61 -15.80 20.04
C HIS A 256 17.01 -14.88 21.11
N TYR A 257 17.14 -13.57 20.94
CA TYR A 257 16.75 -12.59 21.95
C TYR A 257 15.34 -12.03 21.70
N ALA A 258 15.11 -11.42 20.53
CA ALA A 258 13.87 -10.75 20.21
C ALA A 258 12.67 -11.72 20.08
N HIS A 259 12.94 -12.99 19.77
CA HIS A 259 11.90 -14.02 19.63
C HIS A 259 11.87 -15.03 20.79
N HIS A 260 12.45 -14.67 21.94
CA HIS A 260 12.43 -15.51 23.13
C HIS A 260 10.98 -15.88 23.53
N GLY A 261 10.71 -17.18 23.64
CA GLY A 261 9.37 -17.70 23.97
C GLY A 261 8.33 -17.64 22.84
N ILE A 262 8.68 -17.07 21.68
CA ILE A 262 7.82 -16.96 20.50
C ILE A 262 8.21 -18.02 19.46
N MET A 263 9.50 -18.09 19.12
CA MET A 263 10.03 -19.09 18.18
C MET A 263 10.55 -20.33 18.90
N ARG A 264 10.25 -21.51 18.35
CA ARG A 264 10.83 -22.78 18.82
C ARG A 264 12.21 -22.96 18.20
N LEU A 265 13.22 -22.47 18.91
CA LEU A 265 14.61 -22.64 18.50
C LEU A 265 15.16 -23.99 19.00
N PRO A 266 16.04 -24.66 18.23
CA PRO A 266 16.78 -25.81 18.73
C PRO A 266 17.52 -25.43 20.00
N LYS A 267 17.39 -26.25 21.06
CA LYS A 267 18.17 -26.03 22.29
C LYS A 267 19.65 -26.19 21.93
N THR A 268 20.44 -25.15 22.15
CA THR A 268 21.89 -25.29 22.13
C THR A 268 22.29 -26.31 23.20
N PRO A 269 23.21 -27.25 22.89
CA PRO A 269 23.77 -28.12 23.91
C PRO A 269 24.39 -27.24 25.01
N ASN A 270 24.25 -27.64 26.28
CA ASN A 270 24.77 -26.88 27.41
C ASN A 270 26.22 -26.46 27.14
N ARG A 271 26.46 -25.15 27.15
CA ARG A 271 27.78 -24.53 27.02
C ARG A 271 28.47 -24.47 28.38
#